data_AF-A0A194XW15-F1
#
_entry.id   AF-A0A194XW15-F1
#
_cell.length_a   1.000
_cell.length_b   1.000
_cell.length_c   1.000
_cell.angle_alpha   90.00
_cell.angle_beta   90.00
_cell.angle_gamma   90.00
#
_symmetry.space_group_name_H-M   'P 1'
#
loop_
_entity.id
_entity.type
_entity.pdbx_description
1 polymer ?
#
loop_
_entity_poly.entity_id
_entity_poly.type
_entity_poly.pdbx_seq_one_letter_code
_entity_poly.pdbx_strand_id
1 'polypeptide(L)'
;MSASVTSKKRIFKFSAPGLKPDVRIELFDTEEYHLHSVLLKLYSGFFRKFLDSPEKKVPASTSFAYEWVTQLDDDGGWHLVAAQSVQGKTGNLLNKDEQSLQLDAFQRLIHAIYNKPYTIYTHFLGPLVDLADYYCSLRIVSQTLHQLLMTERRRGFLCDFIEDPCEFLGLAITLRNEILFKDCLCLALGPWSNPAFLKCKDKKLRDICDKARAKIYVEIGTFNERLLNELNDPRKNNQELRTEMLEHSQAVSAISKDPVSGRIRLPLYYRKLSDFVSKARKHPFRHLIIKLLQNDLLLDDGFKAGEGMFEDYFLCNLTMDDQYPWDDTEDW
;
A
#
# COMPACT_ATOMS: atom_id res chain seq x y z
N MET A 1 51.83 -6.14 1.65
CA MET A 1 51.29 -4.76 1.63
C MET A 1 50.23 -4.71 0.54
N SER A 2 48.97 -4.97 0.90
CA SER A 2 47.85 -4.86 -0.03
C SER A 2 47.29 -3.45 0.10
N ALA A 3 47.44 -2.65 -0.97
CA ALA A 3 46.84 -1.34 -1.04
C ALA A 3 45.31 -1.53 -1.12
N SER A 4 44.63 -1.19 -0.02
CA SER A 4 43.19 -0.99 0.01
C SER A 4 42.83 0.04 -1.07
N VAL A 5 42.26 -0.43 -2.18
CA VAL A 5 41.59 0.43 -3.15
C VAL A 5 40.35 0.99 -2.46
N THR A 6 40.50 2.15 -1.82
CA THR A 6 39.38 2.91 -1.28
C THR A 6 38.52 3.37 -2.45
N SER A 7 37.49 2.59 -2.76
CA SER A 7 36.35 3.00 -3.56
C SER A 7 35.87 4.38 -3.07
N LYS A 8 35.68 5.33 -4.00
CA LYS A 8 35.27 6.69 -3.68
C LYS A 8 33.82 6.68 -3.18
N LYS A 9 33.62 6.92 -1.87
CA LYS A 9 32.28 7.01 -1.26
C LYS A 9 31.45 8.12 -1.91
N ARG A 10 30.16 7.84 -2.16
CA ARG A 10 29.20 8.85 -2.63
C ARG A 10 28.68 9.64 -1.43
N ILE A 11 28.85 10.95 -1.44
CA ILE A 11 28.49 11.82 -0.31
C ILE A 11 27.19 12.57 -0.61
N PHE A 12 26.20 12.43 0.26
CA PHE A 12 24.92 13.12 0.23
C PHE A 12 24.87 14.15 1.36
N LYS A 13 24.77 15.43 1.00
CA LYS A 13 24.65 16.52 1.96
C LYS A 13 23.23 17.04 1.98
N PHE A 14 22.58 16.94 3.14
CA PHE A 14 21.27 17.52 3.36
C PHE A 14 21.42 18.90 3.99
N SER A 15 20.57 19.82 3.56
CA SER A 15 20.57 21.21 4.03
C SER A 15 19.28 21.48 4.79
N ALA A 16 19.39 22.21 5.91
CA ALA A 16 18.25 22.74 6.65
C ALA A 16 18.54 24.22 6.98
N PRO A 17 17.58 25.15 6.76
CA PRO A 17 17.84 26.58 6.97
C PRO A 17 18.35 26.89 8.38
N GLY A 18 19.48 27.62 8.46
CA GLY A 18 20.08 28.04 9.73
C GLY A 18 20.82 26.94 10.50
N LEU A 19 20.90 25.72 9.97
CA LEU A 19 21.57 24.60 10.63
C LEU A 19 22.80 24.13 9.84
N LYS A 20 23.79 23.61 10.57
CA LYS A 20 24.93 22.91 9.99
C LYS A 20 24.75 21.40 10.26
N PRO A 21 25.08 20.52 9.30
CA PRO A 21 25.07 19.09 9.56
C PRO A 21 26.01 18.73 10.72
N ASP A 22 25.49 17.97 11.67
CA ASP A 22 26.19 17.54 12.88
C ASP A 22 26.19 16.00 13.03
N VAL A 23 25.55 15.29 12.10
CA VAL A 23 25.51 13.83 12.03
C VAL A 23 26.14 13.37 10.71
N ARG A 24 27.05 12.40 10.79
CA ARG A 24 27.55 11.64 9.64
C ARG A 24 27.10 10.18 9.75
N ILE A 25 26.47 9.66 8.71
CA ILE A 25 26.11 8.24 8.60
C ILE A 25 26.83 7.63 7.41
N GLU A 26 27.62 6.58 7.63
CA GLU A 26 28.25 5.81 6.56
C GLU A 26 27.49 4.49 6.35
N LEU A 27 26.96 4.29 5.15
CA LEU A 27 26.21 3.09 4.78
C LEU A 27 26.99 2.20 3.82
N PHE A 28 27.15 0.94 4.25
CA PHE A 28 27.79 -0.14 3.51
C PHE A 28 29.18 0.18 2.90
N ASP A 29 29.92 1.11 3.53
CA ASP A 29 31.18 1.68 3.00
C ASP A 29 31.09 2.31 1.60
N THR A 30 29.88 2.50 1.07
CA THR A 30 29.64 3.03 -0.28
C THR A 30 29.08 4.44 -0.26
N GLU A 31 28.23 4.75 0.71
CA GLU A 31 27.52 6.02 0.78
C GLU A 31 27.74 6.71 2.13
N GLU A 32 27.78 8.03 2.12
CA GLU A 32 27.95 8.86 3.32
C GLU A 32 26.91 9.98 3.32
N TYR A 33 26.20 10.14 4.44
CA TYR A 33 25.11 11.10 4.60
C TYR A 33 25.48 12.13 5.66
N HIS A 34 25.42 13.42 5.31
CA HIS A 34 25.59 14.53 6.24
C HIS A 34 24.23 15.10 6.60
N LEU A 35 23.83 14.91 7.86
CA LEU A 35 22.47 15.11 8.37
C LEU A 35 22.46 16.00 9.63
N HIS A 36 21.25 16.35 10.07
CA HIS A 36 21.00 17.17 11.25
C HIS A 36 20.31 16.33 12.33
N SER A 37 20.94 16.22 13.50
CA SER A 37 20.44 15.45 14.63
C SER A 37 19.05 15.90 15.06
N VAL A 38 18.77 17.21 15.03
CA VAL A 38 17.46 17.76 15.40
C VAL A 38 16.32 17.20 14.55
N LEU A 39 16.51 17.03 13.24
CA LEU A 39 15.48 16.49 12.35
C LEU A 39 15.30 14.98 12.53
N LEU A 40 16.42 14.26 12.70
CA LEU A 40 16.38 12.82 13.00
C LEU A 40 15.61 12.58 14.31
N LYS A 41 15.92 13.30 15.39
CA LYS A 41 15.23 13.15 16.69
C LYS A 41 13.76 13.59 16.65
N LEU A 42 13.43 14.54 15.78
CA LEU A 42 12.06 15.01 15.61
C LEU A 42 11.18 13.90 15.03
N TYR A 43 11.65 13.23 13.97
CA TYR A 43 10.84 12.29 13.18
C TYR A 43 11.18 10.81 13.37
N SER A 44 12.14 10.46 14.23
CA SER A 44 12.49 9.09 14.56
C SER A 44 12.64 8.90 16.08
N GLY A 45 11.81 8.03 16.64
CA GLY A 45 11.91 7.63 18.05
C GLY A 45 13.25 6.98 18.38
N PHE A 46 13.81 6.19 17.44
CA PHE A 46 15.13 5.59 17.56
C PHE A 46 16.21 6.66 17.74
N PHE A 47 16.33 7.61 16.81
CA PHE A 47 17.37 8.63 16.89
C PHE A 47 17.20 9.55 18.10
N ARG A 48 15.96 9.84 18.50
CA ARG A 48 15.65 10.56 19.75
C ARG A 48 16.23 9.87 20.98
N LYS A 49 16.10 8.54 21.06
CA LYS A 49 16.58 7.75 22.19
C LYS A 49 18.09 7.54 22.16
N PHE A 50 18.65 7.26 20.99
CA PHE A 50 19.99 6.69 20.88
C PHE A 50 21.11 7.64 20.44
N LEU A 51 20.81 8.84 19.93
CA LEU A 51 21.85 9.82 19.59
C LEU A 51 22.52 10.38 20.85
N ASP A 52 21.74 10.77 21.87
CA ASP A 52 22.24 11.42 23.09
C ASP A 52 22.58 10.45 24.23
N SER A 53 22.58 9.14 23.97
CA SER A 53 22.81 8.15 25.02
C SER A 53 24.15 8.39 25.73
N PRO A 54 24.22 8.28 27.07
CA PRO A 54 25.41 8.64 27.86
C PRO A 54 26.70 7.96 27.41
N GLU A 55 26.58 6.71 26.96
CA GLU A 55 27.69 5.88 26.46
C GLU A 55 28.31 6.41 25.15
N LYS A 56 27.64 7.36 24.48
CA LYS A 56 28.04 7.93 23.19
C LYS A 56 28.49 9.40 23.30
N LYS A 57 28.62 9.96 24.51
CA LYS A 57 28.93 11.38 24.79
C LYS A 57 30.39 11.79 24.60
N VAL A 58 31.02 11.34 23.52
CA VAL A 58 32.26 11.94 23.02
C VAL A 58 31.95 12.48 21.63
N PRO A 59 32.22 13.77 21.32
CA PRO A 59 32.06 14.26 19.96
C PRO A 59 32.85 13.34 19.03
N ALA A 60 32.16 12.75 18.07
CA ALA A 60 32.73 11.69 17.24
C ALA A 60 33.90 12.21 16.38
N SER A 61 33.84 13.47 15.94
CA SER A 61 34.98 14.16 15.33
C SER A 61 34.92 15.68 15.53
N THR A 62 35.90 16.39 14.99
CA THR A 62 35.95 17.87 15.00
C THR A 62 34.82 18.52 14.20
N SER A 63 34.21 17.79 13.26
CA SER A 63 33.20 18.31 12.33
C SER A 63 31.80 17.73 12.57
N PHE A 64 31.69 16.57 13.19
CA PHE A 64 30.40 15.91 13.47
C PHE A 64 30.28 15.54 14.94
N ALA A 65 29.15 15.90 15.54
CA ALA A 65 28.82 15.49 16.90
C ALA A 65 28.54 14.00 16.97
N TYR A 66 27.94 13.42 15.92
CA TYR A 66 27.59 12.01 15.84
C TYR A 66 28.13 11.39 14.56
N GLU A 67 28.74 10.21 14.68
CA GLU A 67 29.15 9.39 13.55
C GLU A 67 28.61 7.99 13.73
N TRP A 68 27.89 7.51 12.71
CA TRP A 68 27.26 6.20 12.70
C TRP A 68 27.66 5.43 11.45
N VAL A 69 27.80 4.13 11.58
CA VAL A 69 28.20 3.24 10.48
C VAL A 69 27.31 2.00 10.45
N THR A 70 27.22 1.35 9.29
CA THR A 70 26.60 0.03 9.17
C THR A 70 27.37 -1.01 9.95
N GLN A 71 26.67 -1.74 10.82
CA GLN A 71 27.10 -3.01 11.37
C GLN A 71 26.22 -4.13 10.78
N LEU A 72 26.85 -5.22 10.37
CA LEU A 72 26.19 -6.41 9.84
C LEU A 72 25.91 -7.39 10.98
N ASP A 73 24.70 -7.97 10.95
CA ASP A 73 24.25 -8.98 11.88
C ASP A 73 24.60 -10.39 11.38
N ASP A 74 24.68 -11.36 12.30
CA ASP A 74 25.05 -12.74 11.99
C ASP A 74 24.00 -13.46 11.12
N ASP A 75 22.75 -12.99 11.15
CA ASP A 75 21.64 -13.49 10.34
C ASP A 75 21.59 -12.88 8.93
N GLY A 76 22.54 -12.00 8.59
CA GLY A 76 22.58 -11.29 7.32
C GLY A 76 21.83 -9.95 7.33
N GLY A 77 21.21 -9.57 8.45
CA GLY A 77 20.64 -8.26 8.67
C GLY A 77 21.70 -7.15 8.81
N TRP A 78 21.22 -5.92 8.96
CA TRP A 78 22.10 -4.78 9.21
C TRP A 78 21.40 -3.72 10.06
N HIS A 79 22.19 -2.97 10.81
CA HIS A 79 21.71 -1.82 11.56
C HIS A 79 22.78 -0.73 11.70
N LEU A 80 22.35 0.46 12.11
CA LEU A 80 23.26 1.56 12.40
C LEU A 80 23.77 1.48 13.84
N VAL A 81 25.08 1.63 14.01
CA VAL A 81 25.75 1.78 15.32
C VAL A 81 26.62 3.01 15.35
N ALA A 82 26.91 3.54 16.54
CA ALA A 82 27.88 4.61 16.68
C ALA A 82 29.28 4.11 16.27
N ALA A 83 30.03 4.90 15.50
CA ALA A 83 31.32 4.49 14.93
C ALA A 83 32.33 4.03 15.98
N GLN A 84 32.30 4.64 17.16
CA GLN A 84 33.14 4.27 18.31
C GLN A 84 32.71 2.99 19.04
N SER A 85 31.51 2.48 18.76
CA SER A 85 30.89 1.34 19.45
C SER A 85 30.74 0.12 18.56
N VAL A 86 31.35 0.13 17.36
CA VAL A 86 31.28 -0.99 16.40
C VAL A 86 31.84 -2.26 17.04
N GLN A 87 31.04 -3.30 17.09
CA GLN A 87 31.42 -4.62 17.57
C GLN A 87 30.96 -5.65 16.55
N GLY A 88 31.72 -5.83 15.46
CA GLY A 88 31.35 -6.80 14.45
C GLY A 88 31.88 -6.48 13.06
N LYS A 89 31.27 -7.13 12.06
CA LYS A 89 31.60 -6.91 10.65
C LYS A 89 30.95 -5.62 10.17
N THR A 90 31.73 -4.78 9.51
CA THR A 90 31.26 -3.61 8.79
C THR A 90 31.40 -3.82 7.28
N GLY A 91 30.77 -2.94 6.52
CA GLY A 91 30.93 -2.87 5.07
C GLY A 91 29.73 -3.40 4.32
N ASN A 92 29.98 -4.05 3.18
CA ASN A 92 28.96 -4.35 2.19
C ASN A 92 28.17 -5.63 2.53
N LEU A 93 26.88 -5.66 2.18
CA LEU A 93 26.13 -6.91 2.16
C LEU A 93 26.71 -7.86 1.09
N LEU A 94 26.56 -9.16 1.34
CA LEU A 94 26.98 -10.20 0.41
C LEU A 94 26.18 -10.11 -0.90
N ASN A 95 24.88 -9.84 -0.79
CA ASN A 95 24.00 -9.63 -1.92
C ASN A 95 24.00 -8.15 -2.34
N LYS A 96 24.50 -7.88 -3.54
CA LYS A 96 24.60 -6.52 -4.08
C LYS A 96 23.26 -5.92 -4.51
N ASP A 97 22.33 -6.74 -4.94
CA ASP A 97 21.00 -6.27 -5.32
C ASP A 97 20.21 -5.86 -4.08
N GLU A 98 20.29 -6.66 -3.02
CA GLU A 98 19.73 -6.33 -1.71
C GLU A 98 20.39 -5.08 -1.11
N GLN A 99 21.71 -4.95 -1.22
CA GLN A 99 22.40 -3.73 -0.81
C GLN A 99 21.85 -2.49 -1.53
N SER A 100 21.62 -2.59 -2.84
CA SER A 100 21.05 -1.49 -3.62
C SER A 100 19.64 -1.15 -3.16
N LEU A 101 18.80 -2.15 -2.91
CA LEU A 101 17.43 -1.97 -2.40
C LEU A 101 17.43 -1.26 -1.03
N GLN A 102 18.32 -1.69 -0.11
CA GLN A 102 18.44 -1.13 1.23
C GLN A 102 18.98 0.32 1.21
N LEU A 103 19.96 0.62 0.35
CA LEU A 103 20.44 1.98 0.13
C LEU A 103 19.33 2.90 -0.39
N ASP A 104 18.58 2.44 -1.40
CA ASP A 104 17.49 3.20 -1.99
C ASP A 104 16.34 3.45 -0.99
N ALA A 105 16.00 2.45 -0.19
CA ALA A 105 15.00 2.56 0.87
C ALA A 105 15.44 3.52 1.98
N PHE A 106 16.71 3.43 2.42
CA PHE A 106 17.25 4.35 3.42
C PHE A 106 17.28 5.79 2.89
N GLN A 107 17.70 6.01 1.64
CA GLN A 107 17.69 7.34 1.05
C GLN A 107 16.27 7.95 1.05
N ARG A 108 15.24 7.15 0.73
CA ARG A 108 13.83 7.58 0.78
C ARG A 108 13.36 7.87 2.19
N LEU A 109 13.78 7.07 3.17
CA LEU A 109 13.52 7.37 4.58
C LEU A 109 14.11 8.73 4.97
N ILE A 110 15.35 9.03 4.59
CA ILE A 110 15.96 10.34 4.85
C ILE A 110 15.24 11.46 4.09
N HIS A 111 14.82 11.23 2.85
CA HIS A 111 14.00 12.20 2.12
C HIS A 111 12.69 12.50 2.85
N ALA A 112 12.01 11.47 3.37
CA ALA A 112 10.79 11.63 4.17
C ALA A 112 11.06 12.47 5.43
N ILE A 113 12.11 12.16 6.21
CA ILE A 113 12.49 12.93 7.40
C ILE A 113 12.77 14.42 7.09
N TYR A 114 13.32 14.71 5.91
CA TYR A 114 13.60 16.07 5.46
C TYR A 114 12.42 16.71 4.70
N ASN A 115 11.30 16.01 4.57
CA ASN A 115 10.17 16.40 3.74
C ASN A 115 10.59 16.81 2.30
N LYS A 116 11.56 16.08 1.75
CA LYS A 116 12.03 16.23 0.37
C LYS A 116 11.22 15.30 -0.55
N PRO A 117 10.89 15.73 -1.78
CA PRO A 117 10.28 14.84 -2.76
C PRO A 117 11.11 13.58 -3.02
N TYR A 118 10.44 12.45 -3.17
CA TYR A 118 11.04 11.19 -3.59
C TYR A 118 10.04 10.40 -4.45
N THR A 119 10.55 9.51 -5.28
CA THR A 119 9.74 8.59 -6.07
C THR A 119 9.65 7.25 -5.35
N ILE A 120 8.47 6.64 -5.39
CA ILE A 120 8.28 5.29 -4.88
C ILE A 120 8.05 4.32 -6.04
N TYR A 121 8.72 3.18 -5.96
CA TYR A 121 8.42 2.00 -6.76
C TYR A 121 8.01 0.90 -5.79
N THR A 122 7.12 0.04 -6.24
CA THR A 122 6.49 -1.03 -5.43
C THR A 122 7.51 -1.93 -4.75
N HIS A 123 8.57 -2.32 -5.45
CA HIS A 123 9.65 -3.16 -4.90
C HIS A 123 10.48 -2.52 -3.79
N PHE A 124 10.41 -1.19 -3.58
CA PHE A 124 11.08 -0.52 -2.45
C PHE A 124 10.16 -0.27 -1.27
N LEU A 125 8.84 -0.43 -1.42
CA LEU A 125 7.89 -0.08 -0.37
C LEU A 125 8.09 -0.95 0.86
N GLY A 126 8.25 -2.28 0.70
CA GLY A 126 8.54 -3.21 1.78
C GLY A 126 9.77 -2.79 2.60
N PRO A 127 10.97 -2.73 1.99
CA PRO A 127 12.18 -2.30 2.68
C PRO A 127 12.09 -0.91 3.32
N LEU A 128 11.36 0.04 2.71
CA LEU A 128 11.13 1.36 3.30
C LEU A 128 10.27 1.28 4.56
N VAL A 129 9.20 0.48 4.55
CA VAL A 129 8.36 0.24 5.73
C VAL A 129 9.18 -0.43 6.84
N ASP A 130 9.96 -1.46 6.51
CA ASP A 130 10.79 -2.18 7.49
C ASP A 130 11.81 -1.26 8.16
N LEU A 131 12.51 -0.43 7.38
CA LEU A 131 13.43 0.56 7.93
C LEU A 131 12.70 1.60 8.78
N ALA A 132 11.53 2.03 8.34
CA ALA A 132 10.76 3.02 9.06
C ALA A 132 10.19 2.48 10.39
N ASP A 133 9.83 1.20 10.44
CA ASP A 133 9.41 0.51 11.66
C ASP A 133 10.59 0.41 12.63
N TYR A 134 11.71 -0.12 12.14
CA TYR A 134 12.94 -0.28 12.92
C TYR A 134 13.46 1.05 13.49
N TYR A 135 13.52 2.10 12.66
CA TYR A 135 13.96 3.43 13.09
C TYR A 135 12.82 4.27 13.72
N CYS A 136 11.65 3.68 13.99
CA CYS A 136 10.50 4.33 14.61
C CYS A 136 10.14 5.67 13.96
N SER A 137 10.07 5.68 12.63
CA SER A 137 9.85 6.84 11.75
C SER A 137 8.72 6.61 10.75
N LEU A 138 7.95 5.54 10.92
CA LEU A 138 6.86 5.22 10.01
C LEU A 138 5.84 6.39 9.86
N ARG A 139 5.59 7.20 10.91
CA ARG A 139 4.64 8.33 10.85
C ARG A 139 5.01 9.33 9.76
N ILE A 140 6.27 9.74 9.70
CA ILE A 140 6.71 10.70 8.68
C ILE A 140 6.65 10.06 7.30
N VAL A 141 6.99 8.76 7.18
CA VAL A 141 6.92 8.02 5.93
C VAL A 141 5.49 7.92 5.41
N SER A 142 4.52 7.59 6.26
CA SER A 142 3.11 7.51 5.86
C SER A 142 2.55 8.87 5.44
N GLN A 143 2.91 9.94 6.14
CA GLN A 143 2.51 11.30 5.77
C GLN A 143 3.07 11.72 4.40
N THR A 144 4.37 11.56 4.16
CA THR A 144 4.99 11.94 2.89
C THR A 144 4.53 11.01 1.76
N LEU A 145 4.29 9.73 2.05
CA LEU A 145 3.75 8.79 1.08
C LEU A 145 2.31 9.13 0.70
N HIS A 146 1.46 9.50 1.66
CA HIS A 146 0.10 9.96 1.36
C HIS A 146 0.12 11.16 0.40
N GLN A 147 0.97 12.15 0.66
CA GLN A 147 1.11 13.32 -0.23
C GLN A 147 1.61 12.91 -1.62
N LEU A 148 2.59 12.01 -1.68
CA LEU A 148 3.14 11.50 -2.92
C LEU A 148 2.07 10.80 -3.76
N LEU A 149 1.32 9.87 -3.15
CA LEU A 149 0.27 9.10 -3.83
C LEU A 149 -0.86 9.99 -4.36
N MET A 150 -1.20 11.06 -3.63
CA MET A 150 -2.21 12.03 -4.06
C MET A 150 -1.74 12.92 -5.21
N THR A 151 -0.44 13.26 -5.23
CA THR A 151 0.13 14.17 -6.24
C THR A 151 0.52 13.43 -7.51
N GLU A 152 1.11 12.25 -7.36
CA GLU A 152 1.57 11.39 -8.46
C GLU A 152 0.58 10.25 -8.69
N ARG A 153 -0.66 10.58 -9.10
CA ARG A 153 -1.62 9.58 -9.59
C ARG A 153 -1.11 8.95 -10.89
N ARG A 154 -0.19 8.00 -10.75
CA ARG A 154 0.44 7.29 -11.87
C ARG A 154 -0.48 6.16 -12.30
N ARG A 155 -0.99 6.26 -13.53
CA ARG A 155 -1.69 5.15 -14.19
C ARG A 155 -0.80 3.91 -14.18
N GLY A 156 -1.36 2.78 -13.75
CA GLY A 156 -0.66 1.50 -13.69
C GLY A 156 0.11 1.23 -12.40
N PHE A 157 0.16 2.17 -11.44
CA PHE A 157 0.74 1.90 -10.11
C PHE A 157 0.01 0.76 -9.37
N LEU A 158 -1.29 0.61 -9.61
CA LEU A 158 -2.08 -0.51 -9.08
C LEU A 158 -1.75 -1.87 -9.72
N CYS A 159 -1.19 -1.90 -10.92
CA CYS A 159 -0.89 -3.18 -11.60
C CYS A 159 0.09 -4.02 -10.80
N ASP A 160 1.10 -3.38 -10.21
CA ASP A 160 2.11 -4.02 -9.38
C ASP A 160 1.49 -4.59 -8.08
N PHE A 161 0.48 -3.93 -7.52
CA PHE A 161 -0.21 -4.40 -6.31
C PHE A 161 -1.12 -5.60 -6.54
N ILE A 162 -1.51 -5.88 -7.78
CA ILE A 162 -2.38 -7.03 -8.11
C ILE A 162 -1.62 -8.34 -7.99
N GLU A 163 -0.28 -8.33 -8.10
CA GLU A 163 0.52 -9.54 -8.01
C GLU A 163 0.53 -10.11 -6.59
N ASP A 164 0.70 -9.26 -5.57
CA ASP A 164 0.59 -9.65 -4.16
C ASP A 164 -0.16 -8.59 -3.31
N PRO A 165 -1.48 -8.48 -3.46
CA PRO A 165 -2.26 -7.46 -2.75
C PRO A 165 -2.26 -7.67 -1.24
N CYS A 166 -1.96 -8.88 -0.76
CA CYS A 166 -1.96 -9.19 0.67
C CYS A 166 -0.69 -8.69 1.36
N GLU A 167 0.46 -8.81 0.70
CA GLU A 167 1.71 -8.21 1.18
C GLU A 167 1.55 -6.69 1.31
N PHE A 168 1.08 -6.02 0.26
CA PHE A 168 0.89 -4.57 0.28
C PHE A 168 -0.21 -4.11 1.25
N LEU A 169 -1.26 -4.91 1.45
CA LEU A 169 -2.24 -4.66 2.49
C LEU A 169 -1.59 -4.71 3.89
N GLY A 170 -0.70 -5.66 4.15
CA GLY A 170 0.09 -5.71 5.38
C GLY A 170 0.94 -4.46 5.58
N LEU A 171 1.68 -4.04 4.55
CA LEU A 171 2.49 -2.82 4.58
C LEU A 171 1.64 -1.57 4.82
N ALA A 172 0.45 -1.50 4.21
CA ALA A 172 -0.48 -0.38 4.39
C ALA A 172 -0.99 -0.29 5.84
N ILE A 173 -1.22 -1.44 6.50
CA ILE A 173 -1.59 -1.49 7.92
C ILE A 173 -0.44 -1.02 8.80
N THR A 174 0.78 -1.49 8.57
CA THR A 174 1.96 -1.06 9.33
C THR A 174 2.20 0.44 9.21
N LEU A 175 2.03 0.99 8.01
CA LEU A 175 2.09 2.44 7.76
C LEU A 175 0.85 3.20 8.21
N ARG A 176 -0.21 2.54 8.68
CA ARG A 176 -1.52 3.17 8.95
C ARG A 176 -1.95 4.11 7.81
N ASN A 177 -1.69 3.71 6.56
CA ASN A 177 -1.88 4.56 5.39
C ASN A 177 -3.24 4.25 4.75
N GLU A 178 -4.19 5.17 4.91
CA GLU A 178 -5.57 5.01 4.45
C GLU A 178 -5.68 4.72 2.95
N ILE A 179 -4.94 5.47 2.12
CA ILE A 179 -5.04 5.38 0.66
C ILE A 179 -4.60 3.99 0.20
N LEU A 180 -3.41 3.56 0.62
CA LEU A 180 -2.90 2.23 0.29
C LEU A 180 -3.79 1.13 0.83
N PHE A 181 -4.28 1.29 2.06
CA PHE A 181 -5.11 0.26 2.69
C PHE A 181 -6.42 0.05 1.94
N LYS A 182 -7.11 1.13 1.57
CA LYS A 182 -8.38 1.07 0.82
C LYS A 182 -8.21 0.36 -0.51
N ASP A 183 -7.22 0.78 -1.30
CA ASP A 183 -7.00 0.21 -2.63
C ASP A 183 -6.50 -1.24 -2.53
N CYS A 184 -5.51 -1.53 -1.67
CA CYS A 184 -5.01 -2.90 -1.50
C CYS A 184 -6.08 -3.85 -0.94
N LEU A 185 -6.98 -3.37 -0.09
CA LEU A 185 -8.12 -4.16 0.39
C LEU A 185 -9.05 -4.52 -0.77
N CYS A 186 -9.43 -3.55 -1.60
CA CYS A 186 -10.23 -3.80 -2.80
C CYS A 186 -9.57 -4.84 -3.73
N LEU A 187 -8.26 -4.73 -3.94
CA LEU A 187 -7.50 -5.69 -4.73
C LEU A 187 -7.47 -7.08 -4.08
N ALA A 188 -7.27 -7.16 -2.75
CA ALA A 188 -7.21 -8.42 -2.02
C ALA A 188 -8.55 -9.19 -2.04
N LEU A 189 -9.67 -8.46 -2.10
CA LEU A 189 -11.02 -9.04 -2.21
C LEU A 189 -11.33 -9.65 -3.58
N GLY A 190 -10.57 -9.29 -4.61
CA GLY A 190 -10.69 -9.86 -5.95
C GLY A 190 -9.56 -10.85 -6.29
N PRO A 191 -9.67 -11.56 -7.42
CA PRO A 191 -10.88 -11.77 -8.23
C PRO A 191 -12.00 -12.40 -7.38
N TRP A 192 -13.26 -11.97 -7.56
CA TRP A 192 -14.38 -12.36 -6.71
C TRP A 192 -14.66 -13.87 -6.74
N SER A 193 -14.42 -14.50 -7.88
CA SER A 193 -14.53 -15.96 -8.06
C SER A 193 -13.44 -16.74 -7.31
N ASN A 194 -12.28 -16.13 -7.06
CA ASN A 194 -11.14 -16.70 -6.36
C ASN A 194 -10.28 -15.62 -5.67
N PRO A 195 -10.73 -15.05 -4.54
CA PRO A 195 -10.07 -13.88 -3.95
C PRO A 195 -8.65 -14.14 -3.51
N ALA A 196 -7.78 -13.14 -3.71
CA ALA A 196 -6.37 -13.22 -3.36
C ALA A 196 -6.16 -13.48 -1.86
N PHE A 197 -6.98 -12.87 -0.98
CA PHE A 197 -6.83 -13.02 0.46
C PHE A 197 -6.98 -14.47 0.96
N LEU A 198 -7.65 -15.37 0.22
CA LEU A 198 -7.75 -16.78 0.61
C LEU A 198 -6.38 -17.48 0.65
N LYS A 199 -5.42 -16.99 -0.12
CA LYS A 199 -4.04 -17.49 -0.16
C LYS A 199 -3.14 -16.83 0.90
N CYS A 200 -3.62 -15.76 1.56
CA CYS A 200 -2.87 -15.05 2.58
C CYS A 200 -2.61 -15.96 3.79
N LYS A 201 -1.37 -15.96 4.28
CA LYS A 201 -0.98 -16.73 5.47
C LYS A 201 -1.43 -16.04 6.77
N ASP A 202 -1.47 -14.72 6.77
CA ASP A 202 -1.84 -13.94 7.95
C ASP A 202 -3.35 -14.08 8.23
N LYS A 203 -3.66 -14.63 9.41
CA LYS A 203 -5.04 -14.81 9.85
C LYS A 203 -5.74 -13.46 10.10
N LYS A 204 -5.05 -12.46 10.66
CA LYS A 204 -5.64 -11.15 10.95
C LYS A 204 -6.02 -10.44 9.65
N LEU A 205 -5.14 -10.46 8.65
CA LEU A 205 -5.45 -9.90 7.32
C LEU A 205 -6.64 -10.62 6.68
N ARG A 206 -6.69 -11.95 6.76
CA ARG A 206 -7.85 -12.72 6.27
C ARG A 206 -9.14 -12.32 6.98
N ASP A 207 -9.13 -12.19 8.30
CA ASP A 207 -10.31 -11.82 9.08
C ASP A 207 -10.82 -10.40 8.69
N ILE A 208 -9.91 -9.47 8.39
CA ILE A 208 -10.24 -8.13 7.87
C ILE A 208 -10.91 -8.26 6.48
N CYS A 209 -10.29 -9.01 5.56
CA CYS A 209 -10.83 -9.24 4.22
C CYS A 209 -12.18 -9.97 4.25
N ASP A 210 -12.37 -10.96 5.12
CA ASP A 210 -13.64 -11.69 5.25
C ASP A 210 -14.77 -10.77 5.73
N LYS A 211 -14.50 -9.90 6.72
CA LYS A 211 -15.46 -8.87 7.16
C LYS A 211 -15.80 -7.91 6.04
N ALA A 212 -14.80 -7.44 5.31
CA ALA A 212 -14.98 -6.54 4.19
C ALA A 212 -15.83 -7.19 3.07
N ARG A 213 -15.53 -8.45 2.75
CA ARG A 213 -16.29 -9.24 1.77
C ARG A 213 -17.73 -9.48 2.19
N ALA A 214 -17.97 -9.77 3.47
CA ALA A 214 -19.31 -9.98 4.00
C ALA A 214 -20.21 -8.75 3.80
N LYS A 215 -19.67 -7.53 3.95
CA LYS A 215 -20.41 -6.28 3.67
C LYS A 215 -20.83 -6.17 2.21
N ILE A 216 -19.95 -6.52 1.27
CA ILE A 216 -20.30 -6.56 -0.17
C ILE A 216 -21.40 -7.60 -0.43
N TYR A 217 -21.35 -8.77 0.22
CA TYR A 217 -22.43 -9.77 0.13
C TYR A 217 -23.79 -9.24 0.64
N VAL A 218 -23.80 -8.43 1.70
CA VAL A 218 -25.02 -7.78 2.20
C VAL A 218 -25.60 -6.81 1.16
N GLU A 219 -24.77 -6.01 0.50
CA GLU A 219 -25.21 -5.11 -0.57
C GLU A 219 -25.68 -5.87 -1.81
N ILE A 220 -25.05 -7.00 -2.15
CA ILE A 220 -25.54 -7.93 -3.19
C ILE A 220 -26.93 -8.48 -2.82
N GLY A 221 -27.12 -8.89 -1.56
CA GLY A 221 -28.42 -9.36 -1.06
C GLY A 221 -29.49 -8.29 -1.17
N THR A 222 -29.15 -7.07 -0.75
CA THR A 222 -30.03 -5.88 -0.82
C THR A 222 -30.41 -5.55 -2.27
N PHE A 223 -29.46 -5.64 -3.20
CA PHE A 223 -29.73 -5.50 -4.63
C PHE A 223 -30.75 -6.56 -5.11
N ASN A 224 -30.50 -7.83 -4.80
CA ASN A 224 -31.35 -8.94 -5.26
C ASN A 224 -32.79 -8.80 -4.71
N GLU A 225 -32.94 -8.40 -3.44
CA GLU A 225 -34.24 -8.12 -2.84
C GLU A 225 -34.98 -7.01 -3.59
N ARG A 226 -34.31 -5.86 -3.84
CA ARG A 226 -34.90 -4.75 -4.58
C ARG A 226 -35.28 -5.13 -6.01
N LEU A 227 -34.45 -5.93 -6.67
CA LEU A 227 -34.75 -6.44 -8.00
C LEU A 227 -36.01 -7.32 -7.99
N LEU A 228 -36.11 -8.26 -7.06
CA LEU A 228 -37.29 -9.12 -6.93
C LEU A 228 -38.54 -8.30 -6.64
N ASN A 229 -38.43 -7.26 -5.79
CA ASN A 229 -39.53 -6.34 -5.51
C ASN A 229 -39.94 -5.54 -6.75
N GLU A 230 -39.00 -5.04 -7.56
CA GLU A 230 -39.34 -4.35 -8.83
C GLU A 230 -39.99 -5.29 -9.85
N LEU A 231 -39.54 -6.53 -9.95
CA LEU A 231 -40.12 -7.52 -10.87
C LEU A 231 -41.53 -7.98 -10.45
N ASN A 232 -41.83 -7.94 -9.15
CA ASN A 232 -43.10 -8.39 -8.59
C ASN A 232 -44.06 -7.25 -8.22
N ASP A 233 -43.72 -5.97 -8.43
CA ASP A 233 -44.57 -4.84 -8.08
C ASP A 233 -45.84 -4.79 -8.97
N PRO A 234 -47.03 -5.11 -8.42
CA PRO A 234 -48.26 -5.17 -9.20
C PRO A 234 -48.69 -3.78 -9.72
N ARG A 235 -48.15 -2.69 -9.16
CA ARG A 235 -48.43 -1.31 -9.59
C ARG A 235 -47.64 -0.91 -10.84
N LYS A 236 -46.55 -1.63 -11.14
CA LYS A 236 -45.67 -1.40 -12.30
C LYS A 236 -45.78 -2.52 -13.34
N ASN A 237 -46.94 -3.18 -13.40
CA ASN A 237 -47.20 -4.40 -14.17
C ASN A 237 -47.04 -4.19 -15.69
N ASN A 238 -45.79 -4.08 -16.13
CA ASN A 238 -45.38 -4.07 -17.51
C ASN A 238 -44.78 -5.44 -17.80
N GLN A 239 -45.64 -6.35 -18.26
CA GLN A 239 -45.28 -7.73 -18.53
C GLN A 239 -44.18 -7.83 -19.60
N GLU A 240 -44.16 -6.94 -20.58
CA GLU A 240 -43.13 -6.89 -21.61
C GLU A 240 -41.76 -6.55 -20.99
N LEU A 241 -41.68 -5.49 -20.18
CA LEU A 241 -40.44 -5.11 -19.49
C LEU A 241 -39.93 -6.25 -18.59
N ARG A 242 -40.82 -6.95 -17.89
CA ARG A 242 -40.47 -8.09 -17.03
C ARG A 242 -39.84 -9.23 -17.84
N THR A 243 -40.43 -9.58 -18.98
CA THR A 243 -39.91 -10.63 -19.87
C THR A 243 -38.56 -10.21 -20.44
N GLU A 244 -38.42 -8.97 -20.95
CA GLU A 244 -37.14 -8.49 -21.48
C GLU A 244 -36.04 -8.48 -20.41
N MET A 245 -36.36 -8.06 -19.18
CA MET A 245 -35.42 -8.09 -18.04
C MET A 245 -34.99 -9.51 -17.67
N LEU A 246 -35.91 -10.48 -17.69
CA LEU A 246 -35.62 -11.89 -17.37
C LEU A 246 -34.74 -12.53 -18.45
N GLU A 247 -35.10 -12.36 -19.73
CA GLU A 247 -34.33 -12.86 -20.88
C GLU A 247 -32.92 -12.29 -20.90
N HIS A 248 -32.77 -10.98 -20.69
CA HIS A 248 -31.45 -10.34 -20.59
C HIS A 248 -30.66 -10.89 -19.40
N SER A 249 -31.29 -11.07 -18.24
CA SER A 249 -30.60 -11.61 -17.05
C SER A 249 -30.08 -13.04 -17.28
N GLN A 250 -30.84 -13.87 -18.01
CA GLN A 250 -30.42 -15.21 -18.40
C GLN A 250 -29.27 -15.17 -19.41
N ALA A 251 -29.36 -14.31 -20.43
CA ALA A 251 -28.30 -14.15 -21.44
C ALA A 251 -26.98 -13.67 -20.80
N VAL A 252 -27.06 -12.66 -19.92
CA VAL A 252 -25.89 -12.12 -19.21
C VAL A 252 -25.28 -13.17 -18.26
N SER A 253 -26.10 -13.99 -17.60
CA SER A 253 -25.62 -15.09 -16.76
C SER A 253 -24.76 -16.08 -17.56
N ALA A 254 -25.14 -16.40 -18.80
CA ALA A 254 -24.35 -17.28 -19.66
C ALA A 254 -23.00 -16.64 -20.07
N ILE A 255 -23.00 -15.36 -20.42
CA ILE A 255 -21.79 -14.62 -20.84
C ILE A 255 -20.82 -14.40 -19.68
N SER A 256 -21.35 -14.23 -18.47
CA SER A 256 -20.54 -13.89 -17.29
C SER A 256 -19.90 -15.09 -16.62
N LYS A 257 -20.19 -16.32 -17.09
CA LYS A 257 -19.53 -17.53 -16.62
C LYS A 257 -18.07 -17.54 -17.06
N ASP A 258 -17.20 -17.82 -16.12
CA ASP A 258 -15.80 -18.13 -16.38
C ASP A 258 -15.72 -19.49 -17.10
N PRO A 259 -15.07 -19.59 -18.27
CA PRO A 259 -15.02 -20.83 -19.06
C PRO A 259 -14.34 -22.00 -18.36
N VAL A 260 -13.44 -21.72 -17.41
CA VAL A 260 -12.60 -22.73 -16.75
C VAL A 260 -13.28 -23.29 -15.51
N SER A 261 -13.74 -22.40 -14.63
CA SER A 261 -14.35 -22.74 -13.34
C SER A 261 -15.87 -22.93 -13.43
N GLY A 262 -16.51 -22.45 -14.49
CA GLY A 262 -17.98 -22.40 -14.63
C GLY A 262 -18.68 -21.44 -13.66
N ARG A 263 -17.92 -20.72 -12.82
CA ARG A 263 -18.46 -19.76 -11.84
C ARG A 263 -18.84 -18.46 -12.54
N ILE A 264 -19.88 -17.80 -12.05
CA ILE A 264 -20.28 -16.49 -12.55
C ILE A 264 -19.34 -15.44 -11.98
N ARG A 265 -18.70 -14.65 -12.86
CA ARG A 265 -17.98 -13.43 -12.49
C ARG A 265 -19.01 -12.36 -12.16
N LEU A 266 -19.31 -12.22 -10.87
CA LEU A 266 -20.41 -11.38 -10.39
C LEU A 266 -20.25 -9.90 -10.77
N PRO A 267 -19.05 -9.28 -10.68
CA PRO A 267 -18.87 -7.90 -11.13
C PRO A 267 -19.20 -7.70 -12.62
N LEU A 268 -18.72 -8.60 -13.50
CA LEU A 268 -19.05 -8.59 -14.93
C LEU A 268 -20.57 -8.77 -15.15
N TYR A 269 -21.20 -9.71 -14.44
CA TYR A 269 -22.64 -9.93 -14.51
C TYR A 269 -23.42 -8.65 -14.19
N TYR A 270 -23.11 -7.99 -13.06
CA TYR A 270 -23.78 -6.76 -12.68
C TYR A 270 -23.51 -5.60 -13.64
N ARG A 271 -22.29 -5.49 -14.18
CA ARG A 271 -21.96 -4.48 -15.21
C ARG A 271 -22.85 -4.64 -16.43
N LYS A 272 -22.92 -5.86 -16.98
CA LYS A 272 -23.74 -6.17 -18.16
C LYS A 272 -25.24 -6.04 -17.90
N LEU A 273 -25.71 -6.29 -16.69
CA LEU A 273 -27.08 -5.96 -16.29
C LEU A 273 -27.31 -4.44 -16.27
N SER A 274 -26.39 -3.66 -15.71
CA SER A 274 -26.51 -2.20 -15.65
C SER A 274 -26.57 -1.57 -17.05
N ASP A 275 -25.89 -2.16 -18.03
CA ASP A 275 -25.87 -1.70 -19.43
C ASP A 275 -27.16 -2.01 -20.20
N PHE A 276 -28.08 -2.79 -19.63
CA PHE A 276 -29.32 -3.17 -20.28
C PHE A 276 -30.18 -1.94 -20.65
N VAL A 277 -30.67 -1.92 -21.88
CA VAL A 277 -31.63 -0.92 -22.36
C VAL A 277 -32.86 -1.66 -22.86
N SER A 278 -33.97 -1.53 -22.13
CA SER A 278 -35.28 -2.00 -22.58
C SER A 278 -35.93 -0.96 -23.48
N LYS A 279 -36.84 -1.42 -24.34
CA LYS A 279 -37.72 -0.54 -25.13
C LYS A 279 -38.63 0.32 -24.24
N ALA A 280 -39.07 -0.22 -23.11
CA ALA A 280 -40.01 0.43 -22.20
C ALA A 280 -39.33 1.35 -21.18
N ARG A 281 -38.09 1.03 -20.76
CA ARG A 281 -37.35 1.81 -19.76
C ARG A 281 -35.86 1.73 -20.03
N LYS A 282 -35.21 2.89 -20.14
CA LYS A 282 -33.75 2.96 -20.22
C LYS A 282 -33.14 2.55 -18.88
N HIS A 283 -32.20 1.61 -18.91
CA HIS A 283 -31.40 1.21 -17.75
C HIS A 283 -32.20 0.86 -16.48
N PRO A 284 -33.12 -0.11 -16.55
CA PRO A 284 -34.00 -0.43 -15.42
C PRO A 284 -33.23 -0.98 -14.20
N PHE A 285 -32.01 -1.49 -14.38
CA PHE A 285 -31.19 -2.02 -13.29
C PHE A 285 -30.20 -1.01 -12.70
N ARG A 286 -29.93 0.11 -13.39
CA ARG A 286 -28.78 0.95 -13.08
C ARG A 286 -28.86 1.61 -11.71
N HIS A 287 -30.01 2.13 -11.32
CA HIS A 287 -30.19 2.75 -9.99
C HIS A 287 -30.09 1.73 -8.85
N LEU A 288 -30.36 0.44 -9.13
CA LEU A 288 -30.26 -0.64 -8.15
C LEU A 288 -28.81 -1.09 -7.96
N ILE A 289 -28.01 -1.11 -9.03
CA ILE A 289 -26.66 -1.69 -9.07
C ILE A 289 -25.56 -0.64 -8.83
N ILE A 290 -25.85 0.65 -9.01
CA ILE A 290 -24.82 1.71 -9.05
C ILE A 290 -23.84 1.68 -7.88
N LYS A 291 -24.30 1.36 -6.67
CA LYS A 291 -23.44 1.24 -5.48
C LYS A 291 -22.41 0.11 -5.59
N LEU A 292 -22.79 -1.05 -6.11
CA LEU A 292 -21.91 -2.21 -6.27
C LEU A 292 -20.85 -1.98 -7.36
N LEU A 293 -21.20 -1.20 -8.39
CA LEU A 293 -20.35 -0.94 -9.55
C LEU A 293 -19.55 0.38 -9.46
N GLN A 294 -19.66 1.08 -8.34
CA GLN A 294 -18.89 2.27 -8.05
C GLN A 294 -17.39 1.91 -8.02
N ASN A 295 -16.55 2.81 -8.54
CA ASN A 295 -15.11 2.73 -8.39
C ASN A 295 -14.71 3.68 -7.27
N ASP A 296 -14.23 3.12 -6.16
CA ASP A 296 -13.74 3.86 -5.01
C ASP A 296 -12.21 3.72 -4.83
N LEU A 297 -11.50 3.27 -5.88
CA LEU A 297 -10.05 3.28 -5.92
C LEU A 297 -9.55 4.73 -5.94
N LEU A 298 -8.58 5.02 -5.07
CA LEU A 298 -8.03 6.36 -4.87
C LEU A 298 -6.80 6.61 -5.74
N LEU A 299 -6.03 5.57 -6.05
CA LEU A 299 -4.79 5.65 -6.83
C LEU A 299 -5.03 5.66 -8.35
N ASP A 300 -6.11 5.02 -8.81
CA ASP A 300 -6.49 5.02 -10.22
C ASP A 300 -8.02 4.99 -10.39
N ASP A 301 -8.59 6.16 -10.71
CA ASP A 301 -10.02 6.35 -10.92
C ASP A 301 -10.50 5.95 -12.33
N GLY A 302 -9.56 5.61 -13.23
CA GLY A 302 -9.86 5.28 -14.63
C GLY A 302 -10.51 3.90 -14.81
N PHE A 303 -10.49 3.05 -13.79
CA PHE A 303 -10.99 1.69 -13.85
C PHE A 303 -12.48 1.57 -13.52
N LYS A 304 -13.06 0.45 -13.92
CA LYS A 304 -14.46 0.12 -13.67
C LYS A 304 -14.59 -1.33 -13.26
N ALA A 305 -15.38 -1.57 -12.21
CA ALA A 305 -15.75 -2.91 -11.79
C ALA A 305 -16.45 -3.66 -12.94
N GLY A 306 -16.02 -4.89 -13.24
CA GLY A 306 -16.59 -5.69 -14.32
C GLY A 306 -16.07 -5.39 -15.72
N GLU A 307 -14.96 -4.64 -15.87
CA GLU A 307 -14.35 -4.31 -17.16
C GLU A 307 -12.82 -4.54 -17.18
N GLY A 308 -12.30 -4.97 -18.34
CA GLY A 308 -10.86 -5.12 -18.58
C GLY A 308 -10.20 -6.06 -17.57
N MET A 309 -9.07 -5.63 -17.00
CA MET A 309 -8.36 -6.38 -15.95
C MET A 309 -9.15 -6.51 -14.63
N PHE A 310 -10.21 -5.71 -14.45
CA PHE A 310 -11.09 -5.72 -13.28
C PHE A 310 -12.45 -6.40 -13.57
N GLU A 311 -12.50 -7.29 -14.56
CA GLU A 311 -13.72 -8.01 -14.96
C GLU A 311 -14.36 -8.82 -13.82
N ASP A 312 -13.56 -9.33 -12.90
CA ASP A 312 -14.03 -10.08 -11.74
C ASP A 312 -13.74 -9.35 -10.43
N TYR A 313 -13.68 -8.02 -10.44
CA TYR A 313 -13.43 -7.21 -9.24
C TYR A 313 -14.60 -6.28 -8.95
N PHE A 314 -15.05 -6.27 -7.70
CA PHE A 314 -15.79 -5.14 -7.15
C PHE A 314 -14.76 -4.10 -6.69
N LEU A 315 -14.97 -2.86 -7.10
CA LEU A 315 -14.09 -1.73 -6.77
C LEU A 315 -14.76 -0.76 -5.79
N CYS A 316 -15.92 -1.12 -5.27
CA CYS A 316 -16.67 -0.31 -4.32
C CYS A 316 -16.11 -0.52 -2.91
N ASN A 317 -15.90 0.58 -2.20
CA ASN A 317 -15.36 0.62 -0.87
C ASN A 317 -16.48 0.79 0.14
N LEU A 318 -17.45 -0.14 0.10
CA LEU A 318 -18.60 -0.20 1.01
C LEU A 318 -18.21 -0.48 2.48
N THR A 319 -16.91 -0.46 2.78
CA THR A 319 -16.29 -1.14 3.91
C THR A 319 -15.83 -0.23 5.03
N MET A 320 -15.75 1.10 4.82
CA MET A 320 -14.73 1.90 5.52
C MET A 320 -15.19 3.05 6.41
N ASP A 321 -16.48 3.31 6.58
CA ASP A 321 -16.86 4.51 7.33
C ASP A 321 -16.45 4.50 8.83
N ASP A 322 -16.07 3.38 9.46
CA ASP A 322 -15.74 3.36 10.90
C ASP A 322 -14.76 2.28 11.43
N GLN A 323 -14.02 1.51 10.62
CA GLN A 323 -13.19 0.40 11.14
C GLN A 323 -11.85 0.19 10.43
N TYR A 324 -10.92 1.14 10.56
CA TYR A 324 -9.52 0.85 10.31
C TYR A 324 -8.99 -0.18 11.33
N PRO A 325 -8.01 -1.01 10.96
CA PRO A 325 -7.41 -1.96 11.90
C PRO A 325 -6.44 -1.30 12.89
N TRP A 326 -6.27 0.03 12.82
CA TRP A 326 -5.46 0.83 13.72
C TRP A 326 -6.31 1.91 14.39
N ASP A 327 -5.87 2.35 15.58
CA ASP A 327 -6.46 3.46 16.32
C ASP A 327 -5.74 4.77 15.96
N ASP A 328 -6.50 5.81 15.60
CA ASP A 328 -5.97 7.13 15.25
C ASP A 328 -5.50 7.92 16.49
N THR A 329 -5.84 7.45 17.70
CA THR A 329 -5.44 8.07 18.98
C THR A 329 -4.17 7.48 19.59
N GLU A 330 -3.73 6.31 19.13
CA GLU A 330 -2.48 5.69 19.59
C GLU A 330 -1.27 6.34 18.91
N ASP A 331 -0.32 6.83 19.73
CA ASP A 331 1.01 7.19 19.23
C ASP A 331 1.66 5.96 18.58
N TRP A 332 2.38 6.22 17.49
CA TRP A 332 3.05 5.20 16.69
C TRP A 332 4.17 4.49 17.45
#